data_AF-A0A963EHC9-F1
#
_entry.id   AF-A0A963EHC9-F1
#
_cell.length_a   1.000
_cell.length_b   1.000
_cell.length_c   1.000
_cell.angle_alpha   90.00
_cell.angle_beta   90.00
_cell.angle_gamma   90.00
#
_symmetry.space_group_name_H-M   'P 1'
#
loop_
_entity.id
_entity.type
_entity.pdbx_description
1 polymer ?
#
loop_
_entity_poly.entity_id
_entity_poly.type
_entity_poly.pdbx_seq_one_letter_code
_entity_poly.pdbx_strand_id
1 'polypeptide(L)'
;ELAHKTRGCLLTQAAAACVADHVPGMDADEAASLAEAVRRWLTGEGDPPAGLEIMEPVRAVRSRHECVLIAYEALRDALEKAAGTPR
;
A
#
# COMPACT_ATOMS: atom_id res chain seq x y z
N GLU A 1 -6.73 16.65 0.11
CA GLU A 1 -7.17 16.05 -1.17
C GLU A 1 -6.12 15.03 -1.60
N LEU A 2 -6.54 13.83 -2.04
CA LEU A 2 -5.64 12.78 -2.53
C LEU A 2 -5.78 12.65 -4.05
N ALA A 3 -4.65 12.62 -4.75
CA ALA A 3 -4.60 12.38 -6.19
C ALA A 3 -3.47 11.40 -6.50
N HIS A 4 -3.76 10.38 -7.31
CA HIS A 4 -2.75 9.44 -7.79
C HIS A 4 -2.91 9.21 -9.30
N LYS A 5 -1.81 8.87 -9.96
CA LYS A 5 -1.80 8.44 -11.36
C LYS A 5 -1.07 7.12 -11.44
N THR A 6 -1.83 6.05 -11.63
CA THR A 6 -1.28 4.70 -11.66
C THR A 6 -1.00 4.27 -13.09
N ARG A 7 0.19 3.71 -13.34
CA ARG A 7 0.52 2.99 -14.58
C ARG A 7 1.08 1.62 -14.20
N GLY A 8 0.32 0.57 -14.48
CA GLY A 8 0.67 -0.78 -14.07
C GLY A 8 -0.45 -1.76 -14.42
N CYS A 9 -0.28 -3.01 -14.01
CA CYS A 9 -1.30 -4.04 -14.19
C CYS A 9 -2.52 -3.80 -13.30
N LEU A 10 -3.59 -4.59 -13.50
CA LEU A 10 -4.83 -4.49 -12.73
C LEU A 10 -4.63 -4.57 -11.22
N LEU A 11 -3.66 -5.37 -10.74
CA LEU A 11 -3.35 -5.46 -9.30
C LEU A 11 -2.86 -4.13 -8.74
N THR A 12 -2.01 -3.41 -9.48
CA THR A 12 -1.51 -2.10 -9.06
C THR A 12 -2.62 -1.05 -9.08
N GLN A 13 -3.54 -1.13 -10.04
CA GLN A 13 -4.71 -0.25 -10.09
C GLN A 13 -5.64 -0.52 -8.91
N ALA A 14 -5.90 -1.80 -8.59
CA ALA A 14 -6.72 -2.19 -7.46
C ALA A 14 -6.09 -1.77 -6.12
N ALA A 15 -4.78 -1.99 -5.94
CA ALA A 15 -4.08 -1.58 -4.72
C ALA A 15 -4.12 -0.06 -4.52
N ALA A 16 -3.95 0.72 -5.60
CA ALA A 16 -4.08 2.17 -5.55
C ALA A 16 -5.51 2.64 -5.20
N ALA A 17 -6.54 1.91 -5.66
CA ALA A 17 -7.92 2.18 -5.26
C ALA A 17 -8.15 1.89 -3.76
N CYS A 18 -7.64 0.77 -3.24
CA CYS A 18 -7.72 0.45 -1.80
C CYS A 18 -7.06 1.54 -0.93
N VAL A 19 -5.93 2.09 -1.38
CA VAL A 19 -5.26 3.22 -0.71
C VAL A 19 -6.18 4.45 -0.64
N ALA A 20 -6.90 4.78 -1.72
CA ALA A 20 -7.79 5.93 -1.74
C ALA A 20 -8.92 5.83 -0.70
N ASP A 21 -9.39 4.62 -0.40
CA ASP A 21 -10.49 4.38 0.55
C ASP A 21 -10.05 4.50 2.02
N HIS A 22 -8.78 4.21 2.34
CA HIS A 22 -8.29 4.10 3.73
C HIS A 22 -7.47 5.29 4.22
N VAL A 23 -6.97 6.13 3.32
CA VAL A 23 -5.97 7.16 3.65
C VAL A 23 -6.48 8.49 4.22
N PRO A 24 -7.72 8.96 4.01
CA PRO A 24 -8.12 10.28 4.52
C PRO A 24 -7.88 10.45 6.02
N GLY A 25 -6.92 11.31 6.38
CA GLY A 25 -6.56 11.61 7.77
C GLY A 25 -5.32 10.88 8.31
N MET A 26 -4.71 9.97 7.54
CA MET A 26 -3.49 9.26 7.97
C MET A 26 -2.24 10.16 7.97
N ASP A 27 -1.35 9.94 8.94
CA ASP A 27 -0.01 10.54 8.98
C ASP A 27 1.08 9.63 8.38
N ALA A 28 2.33 10.11 8.36
CA ALA A 28 3.46 9.40 7.77
C ALA A 28 3.82 8.10 8.53
N ASP A 29 3.69 8.08 9.86
CA ASP A 29 4.01 6.92 10.69
C ASP A 29 2.95 5.82 10.54
N GLU A 30 1.68 6.21 10.45
CA GLU A 30 0.56 5.32 10.15
C GLU A 30 0.72 4.72 8.75
N ALA A 31 1.10 5.52 7.75
CA ALA A 31 1.33 5.03 6.39
C ALA A 31 2.54 4.10 6.29
N ALA A 32 3.62 4.38 7.03
CA ALA A 32 4.77 3.49 7.13
C ALA A 32 4.38 2.16 7.78
N SER A 33 3.60 2.20 8.86
CA SER A 33 3.10 1.02 9.57
C SER A 33 2.19 0.18 8.68
N LEU A 34 1.32 0.82 7.89
CA LEU A 34 0.46 0.14 6.93
C LEU A 34 1.27 -0.53 5.81
N ALA A 35 2.25 0.17 5.22
CA ALA A 35 3.10 -0.41 4.19
C ALA A 35 3.88 -1.63 4.69
N GLU A 36 4.35 -1.60 5.95
CA GLU A 36 5.01 -2.74 6.57
C GLU A 36 4.03 -3.88 6.87
N ALA A 37 2.82 -3.60 7.33
CA ALA A 37 1.78 -4.61 7.53
C ALA A 37 1.44 -5.33 6.21
N VAL A 38 1.31 -4.58 5.10
CA VAL A 38 1.11 -5.15 3.76
C VAL A 38 2.29 -6.04 3.37
N ARG A 39 3.54 -5.59 3.60
CA ARG A 39 4.74 -6.39 3.31
C ARG A 39 4.74 -7.71 4.09
N ARG A 40 4.52 -7.65 5.41
CA ARG A 40 4.50 -8.83 6.29
C ARG A 40 3.43 -9.83 5.85
N TRP A 41 2.22 -9.35 5.61
CA TRP A 41 1.11 -10.17 5.13
C TRP A 41 1.43 -10.88 3.81
N LEU A 42 1.95 -10.14 2.81
CA LEU A 42 2.38 -10.71 1.54
C LEU A 42 3.47 -11.79 1.71
N THR A 43 4.37 -11.63 2.67
CA THR A 43 5.44 -12.59 2.96
C THR A 43 5.03 -13.79 3.81
N GLY A 44 3.77 -13.85 4.27
CA GLY A 44 3.25 -15.00 5.01
C GLY A 44 2.94 -14.71 6.49
N GLU A 45 3.14 -13.49 6.96
CA GLU A 45 3.00 -13.12 8.38
C GLU A 45 1.79 -12.22 8.63
N GLY A 46 0.97 -12.57 9.61
CA GLY A 46 -0.18 -11.75 10.01
C GLY A 46 -1.38 -11.85 9.07
N ASP A 47 -2.42 -11.10 9.43
CA ASP A 47 -3.69 -11.04 8.73
C ASP A 47 -3.66 -9.99 7.61
N PRO A 48 -4.52 -10.11 6.59
CA PRO A 48 -4.66 -9.08 5.57
C PRO A 48 -4.99 -7.73 6.22
N PRO A 49 -4.28 -6.65 5.84
CA PRO A 49 -4.72 -5.30 6.17
C PRO A 49 -6.15 -5.06 5.67
N ALA A 50 -6.88 -4.19 6.36
CA ALA A 50 -8.26 -3.88 6.02
C ALA A 50 -8.39 -3.48 4.53
N GLY A 51 -9.36 -4.08 3.83
CA GLY A 51 -9.61 -3.80 2.42
C GLY A 51 -8.70 -4.55 1.44
N LEU A 52 -7.81 -5.42 1.93
CA LEU A 52 -6.96 -6.30 1.11
C LEU A 52 -7.35 -7.78 1.17
N GLU A 53 -8.43 -8.14 1.86
CA GLU A 53 -8.88 -9.53 2.03
C GLU A 53 -9.14 -10.21 0.68
N ILE A 54 -9.67 -9.46 -0.30
CA ILE A 54 -9.90 -9.95 -1.66
C ILE A 54 -8.59 -10.26 -2.42
N MET A 55 -7.46 -9.71 -1.96
CA MET A 55 -6.13 -9.90 -2.56
C MET A 55 -5.33 -11.05 -1.93
N GLU A 56 -5.92 -11.84 -1.02
CA GLU A 56 -5.31 -13.04 -0.41
C GLU A 56 -4.60 -13.97 -1.43
N PRO A 57 -5.14 -14.23 -2.64
CA PRO A 57 -4.47 -15.06 -3.63
C PRO A 57 -3.08 -14.55 -4.08
N VAL A 58 -2.80 -13.24 -3.93
CA VAL A 58 -1.52 -12.63 -4.31
C VAL A 58 -0.37 -13.16 -3.45
N ARG A 59 -0.62 -13.58 -2.21
CA ARG A 59 0.41 -14.14 -1.31
C ARG A 59 1.14 -15.33 -1.93
N ALA A 60 0.41 -16.18 -2.66
CA ALA A 60 0.98 -17.35 -3.34
C ALA A 60 1.87 -16.99 -4.55
N VAL A 61 1.79 -15.75 -5.06
CA VAL A 61 2.48 -15.32 -6.28
C VAL A 61 3.49 -14.23 -5.97
N ARG A 62 4.67 -14.63 -5.49
CA ARG A 62 5.76 -13.72 -5.07
C ARG A 62 6.13 -12.64 -6.10
N SER A 63 6.11 -12.99 -7.39
CA SER A 63 6.40 -12.04 -8.48
C SER A 63 5.36 -10.91 -8.63
N ARG A 64 4.23 -10.99 -7.93
CA ARG A 64 3.15 -9.99 -7.93
C ARG A 64 3.07 -9.17 -6.65
N HIS A 65 3.87 -9.49 -5.62
CA HIS A 65 3.86 -8.76 -4.34
C HIS A 65 4.16 -7.27 -4.54
N GLU A 66 5.17 -6.95 -5.37
CA GLU A 66 5.54 -5.59 -5.75
C GLU A 66 4.35 -4.81 -6.33
N CYS A 67 3.48 -5.47 -7.11
CA CYS A 67 2.34 -4.83 -7.75
C CYS A 67 1.33 -4.28 -6.74
N VAL A 68 1.23 -4.88 -5.55
CA VAL A 68 0.37 -4.43 -4.45
C VAL A 68 1.13 -3.42 -3.58
N LEU A 69 2.36 -3.75 -3.20
CA LEU A 69 3.14 -2.98 -2.24
C LEU A 69 3.46 -1.55 -2.72
N ILE A 70 3.70 -1.37 -4.02
CA ILE A 70 4.11 -0.08 -4.58
C ILE A 70 3.13 1.07 -4.29
N ALA A 71 1.82 0.79 -4.16
CA ALA A 71 0.82 1.80 -3.84
C ALA A 71 0.98 2.34 -2.41
N TYR A 72 1.30 1.46 -1.47
CA TYR A 72 1.49 1.80 -0.05
C TYR A 72 2.84 2.46 0.20
N GLU A 73 3.89 2.01 -0.50
CA GLU A 73 5.20 2.68 -0.45
C GLU A 73 5.12 4.10 -1.02
N ALA A 74 4.41 4.28 -2.15
CA ALA A 74 4.21 5.60 -2.73
C ALA A 74 3.41 6.54 -1.81
N LEU A 75 2.44 6.01 -1.06
CA LEU A 75 1.71 6.77 -0.04
C LEU A 75 2.64 7.23 1.07
N ARG A 76 3.39 6.30 1.69
CA ARG A 76 4.36 6.60 2.75
C ARG A 76 5.32 7.70 2.29
N ASP A 77 5.91 7.53 1.11
CA ASP A 77 6.85 8.51 0.57
C ASP A 77 6.22 9.88 0.34
N ALA A 78 4.95 9.94 -0.09
CA ALA A 78 4.25 11.19 -0.31
C ALA A 78 3.99 11.93 1.01
N LEU A 79 3.65 11.19 2.07
CA LEU A 79 3.41 11.74 3.41
C LEU A 79 4.71 12.17 4.10
N GLU A 80 5.80 11.40 3.97
CA GLU A 80 7.13 11.78 4.45
C GLU A 80 7.59 13.11 3.82
N LYS A 81 7.42 13.25 2.50
CA LYS A 81 7.73 14.50 1.77
C LYS A 81 6.84 15.66 2.21
N ALA A 82 5.55 15.40 2.46
CA ALA A 82 4.63 16.42 2.95
C ALA A 82 4.95 16.88 4.37
N ALA A 83 5.46 15.97 5.22
CA ALA A 83 5.91 16.25 6.58
C ALA A 83 7.28 16.96 6.64
N GLY A 84 8.00 17.04 5.52
CA GLY A 84 9.32 17.69 5.45
C GLY A 84 10.48 16.82 5.93
N THR A 85 10.27 15.51 6.07
CA THR A 85 11.32 14.54 6.44
C THR A 85 12.00 14.03 5.17
N PRO A 86 13.30 14.31 4.94
CA PRO A 86 14.02 13.74 3.80
C PRO A 86 14.30 12.25 4.00
N ARG A 87 14.19 11.47 2.91
CA ARG A 87 14.58 10.05 2.84
C ARG A 87 16.07 9.81 3.10
#